data_AF-A0A7V9F0K2-F1
#
_entry.id   AF-A0A7V9F0K2-F1
#
_cell.length_a   1.000
_cell.length_b   1.000
_cell.length_c   1.000
_cell.angle_alpha   90.00
_cell.angle_beta   90.00
_cell.angle_gamma   90.00
#
_symmetry.space_group_name_H-M   'P 1'
#
loop_
_entity.id
_entity.type
_entity.pdbx_description
1 polymer ?
#
loop_
_entity_poly.entity_id
_entity_poly.type
_entity_poly.pdbx_seq_one_letter_code
_entity_poly.pdbx_strand_id
1 'polypeptide(L)'
;MTPPDNAADKNLGDIVSEVSEKASLLVREEIELAKAEVTQKVKTLGKGAAVGAAAGVFLIFALVMALQTFAWLLADIFDNVWIGFGIVTLLLIAMGVVAGLLAKKWLSSGPPTPDLAIGEAKATRDSLQSQKVERDQLGRSLERSKETS
;
A
#
# COMPACT_ATOMS: atom_id res chain seq x y z
N MET A 1 -15.99 -19.89 -60.52
CA MET A 1 -15.12 -19.73 -59.34
C MET A 1 -15.77 -20.49 -58.21
N THR A 2 -15.28 -21.71 -57.94
CA THR A 2 -15.76 -22.55 -56.85
C THR A 2 -15.21 -22.02 -55.52
N PRO A 3 -16.03 -21.89 -54.46
CA PRO A 3 -15.55 -21.55 -53.12
C PRO A 3 -14.60 -22.64 -52.61
N PRO A 4 -13.53 -22.31 -51.86
CA PRO A 4 -12.70 -23.33 -51.24
C PRO A 4 -13.46 -24.08 -50.14
N ASP A 5 -13.67 -25.38 -50.36
CA ASP A 5 -14.15 -26.37 -49.39
C ASP A 5 -13.12 -26.61 -48.27
N ASN A 6 -13.01 -25.69 -47.32
CA ASN A 6 -12.15 -25.86 -46.13
C ASN A 6 -12.93 -25.76 -44.80
N ALA A 7 -14.26 -25.83 -44.84
CA ALA A 7 -15.10 -25.70 -43.64
C ALA A 7 -15.42 -27.04 -42.94
N ALA A 8 -15.02 -28.19 -43.49
CA ALA A 8 -15.53 -29.49 -43.08
C ALA A 8 -14.66 -30.30 -42.08
N ASP A 9 -13.37 -30.00 -41.88
CA ASP A 9 -12.49 -30.83 -41.04
C ASP A 9 -11.59 -30.02 -40.08
N LYS A 10 -12.15 -29.09 -39.30
CA LYS A 10 -11.44 -28.61 -38.09
C LYS A 10 -11.56 -29.67 -37.01
N ASN A 11 -10.44 -30.33 -36.68
CA ASN A 11 -10.43 -31.37 -35.68
C ASN A 11 -10.53 -30.73 -34.27
N LEU A 12 -10.98 -31.48 -33.25
CA LEU A 12 -11.16 -30.93 -31.89
C LEU A 12 -9.86 -30.32 -31.32
N GLY A 13 -8.71 -30.87 -31.72
CA GLY A 13 -7.39 -30.34 -31.38
C GLY A 13 -7.13 -28.93 -31.92
N ASP A 14 -7.65 -28.59 -33.09
CA ASP A 14 -7.44 -27.26 -33.71
C ASP A 14 -8.24 -26.18 -32.98
N ILE A 15 -9.45 -26.50 -32.52
CA ILE A 15 -10.28 -25.56 -31.74
C ILE A 15 -9.69 -25.34 -30.36
N VAL A 16 -9.20 -26.38 -29.69
CA VAL A 16 -8.51 -26.26 -28.40
C VAL A 16 -7.22 -25.45 -28.55
N SER A 17 -6.46 -25.65 -29.63
CA SER A 17 -5.28 -24.86 -29.95
C SER A 17 -5.63 -23.38 -30.16
N GLU A 18 -6.67 -23.08 -30.95
CA GLU A 18 -7.12 -21.72 -31.23
C GLU A 18 -7.62 -21.00 -29.96
N VAL A 19 -8.34 -21.69 -29.09
CA VAL A 19 -8.81 -21.12 -27.80
C VAL A 19 -7.64 -20.89 -26.85
N SER A 20 -6.68 -21.80 -26.78
CA SER A 20 -5.46 -21.67 -25.96
C SER A 20 -4.60 -20.48 -26.41
N GLU A 21 -4.48 -20.28 -27.72
CA GLU A 21 -3.75 -19.16 -28.31
C GLU A 21 -4.44 -17.82 -28.01
N LYS A 22 -5.77 -17.76 -28.13
CA LYS A 22 -6.56 -16.57 -27.74
C LYS A 22 -6.49 -16.26 -26.24
N ALA A 23 -6.55 -17.29 -25.40
CA ALA A 23 -6.39 -17.12 -23.95
C ALA A 23 -4.99 -16.58 -23.61
N SER A 24 -3.95 -17.10 -24.29
CA SER A 24 -2.57 -16.63 -24.13
C SER A 24 -2.40 -15.16 -24.57
N LEU A 25 -3.08 -14.77 -25.66
CA LEU A 25 -3.14 -13.38 -26.11
C LEU A 25 -3.79 -12.46 -25.08
N LEU A 26 -4.97 -12.82 -24.55
CA LEU A 26 -5.66 -12.03 -23.53
C LEU A 26 -4.82 -11.83 -22.27
N VAL A 27 -4.18 -12.90 -21.77
CA VAL A 27 -3.29 -12.80 -20.60
C VAL A 27 -2.15 -11.83 -20.88
N ARG A 28 -1.56 -11.87 -22.08
CA ARG A 28 -0.50 -10.95 -22.45
C ARG A 28 -0.99 -9.50 -22.55
N GLU A 29 -2.18 -9.29 -23.10
CA GLU A 29 -2.81 -7.96 -23.19
C GLU A 29 -3.09 -7.37 -21.81
N GLU A 30 -3.62 -8.16 -20.87
CA GLU A 30 -3.85 -7.76 -19.48
C GLU A 30 -2.53 -7.38 -18.78
N ILE A 31 -1.45 -8.13 -19.03
CA ILE A 31 -0.11 -7.79 -18.52
C ILE A 31 0.40 -6.49 -19.14
N GLU A 32 0.25 -6.30 -20.45
CA GLU A 32 0.66 -5.08 -21.14
C GLU A 32 -0.14 -3.86 -20.66
N LEU A 33 -1.45 -4.02 -20.42
CA LEU A 33 -2.31 -2.99 -19.85
C LEU A 33 -1.93 -2.65 -18.41
N ALA A 34 -1.77 -3.65 -17.55
CA ALA A 34 -1.33 -3.46 -16.17
C ALA A 34 0.03 -2.78 -16.10
N LYS A 35 0.97 -3.16 -16.98
CA LYS A 35 2.27 -2.50 -17.11
C LYS A 35 2.13 -1.04 -17.54
N ALA A 36 1.26 -0.73 -18.49
CA ALA A 36 0.98 0.64 -18.92
C ALA A 36 0.38 1.47 -17.78
N GLU A 37 -0.60 0.93 -17.05
CA GLU A 37 -1.25 1.59 -15.92
C GLU A 37 -0.25 1.88 -14.78
N VAL A 38 0.54 0.88 -14.40
CA VAL A 38 1.60 1.05 -13.38
C VAL A 38 2.61 2.10 -13.82
N THR A 39 3.05 2.06 -15.08
CA THR A 39 4.02 3.04 -15.61
C THR A 39 3.43 4.45 -15.58
N GLN A 40 2.17 4.62 -15.96
CA GLN A 40 1.49 5.91 -15.91
C GLN A 40 1.33 6.41 -14.46
N LYS A 41 0.94 5.54 -13.53
CA LYS A 41 0.85 5.87 -12.10
C LYS A 41 2.21 6.30 -11.54
N VAL A 42 3.26 5.55 -11.81
CA VAL A 42 4.63 5.88 -11.38
C VAL A 42 5.10 7.20 -11.96
N LYS A 43 4.83 7.48 -13.24
CA LYS A 43 5.22 8.74 -13.89
C LYS A 43 4.50 9.94 -13.28
N THR A 44 3.18 9.82 -13.05
CA THR A 44 2.38 10.90 -12.46
C THR A 44 2.77 11.13 -11.00
N LEU A 45 2.92 10.06 -10.22
CA LEU A 45 3.37 10.13 -8.84
C LEU A 45 4.79 10.70 -8.76
N GLY A 46 5.69 10.28 -9.64
CA GLY A 46 7.07 10.76 -9.70
C GLY A 46 7.16 12.26 -10.02
N LYS A 47 6.37 12.75 -10.97
CA LYS A 47 6.27 14.19 -11.25
C LYS A 47 5.72 14.96 -10.05
N GLY A 48 4.65 14.46 -9.45
CA GLY A 48 4.05 15.06 -8.24
C GLY A 48 5.05 15.10 -7.08
N ALA A 49 5.79 14.02 -6.85
CA ALA A 49 6.83 13.93 -5.83
C ALA A 49 7.99 14.90 -6.10
N ALA A 50 8.43 15.03 -7.36
CA ALA A 50 9.50 15.96 -7.72
C ALA A 50 9.11 17.42 -7.48
N VAL A 51 7.94 17.83 -7.97
CA VAL A 51 7.43 19.20 -7.75
C VAL A 51 7.13 19.45 -6.27
N GLY A 52 6.54 18.47 -5.58
CA GLY A 52 6.27 18.54 -4.15
C GLY A 52 7.54 18.67 -3.32
N ALA A 53 8.60 17.94 -3.66
CA ALA A 53 9.91 18.06 -3.01
C ALA A 53 10.51 19.45 -3.23
N ALA A 54 10.48 19.97 -4.46
CA ALA A 54 10.95 21.32 -4.75
C ALA A 54 10.16 22.39 -3.96
N ALA A 55 8.83 22.30 -3.94
CA ALA A 55 7.99 23.19 -3.14
C ALA A 55 8.32 23.09 -1.63
N GLY A 56 8.53 21.87 -1.13
CA GLY A 56 8.97 21.63 0.25
C GLY A 56 10.27 22.35 0.59
N VAL A 57 11.27 22.31 -0.29
CA VAL A 57 12.53 23.04 -0.12
C VAL A 57 12.28 24.54 0.00
N PHE A 58 11.52 25.13 -0.93
CA PHE A 58 11.21 26.56 -0.87
C PHE A 58 10.44 26.96 0.40
N LEU A 59 9.48 26.14 0.84
CA LEU A 59 8.73 26.41 2.07
C LEU A 59 9.60 26.31 3.32
N ILE A 60 10.55 25.37 3.36
CA ILE A 60 11.53 25.28 4.46
C ILE A 60 12.39 26.55 4.49
N PHE A 61 12.93 26.98 3.34
CA PHE A 61 13.71 28.22 3.27
C PHE A 61 12.88 29.45 3.64
N ALA A 62 11.62 29.53 3.20
CA ALA A 62 10.71 30.61 3.54
C ALA A 62 10.45 30.66 5.05
N LEU A 63 10.26 29.50 5.71
CA LEU A 63 10.10 29.42 7.16
C LEU A 63 11.36 29.88 7.90
N VAL A 64 12.54 29.45 7.47
CA VAL A 64 13.82 29.88 8.06
C VAL A 64 14.00 31.40 7.93
N MET A 65 13.72 31.96 6.75
CA MET A 65 13.80 33.40 6.51
C MET A 65 12.77 34.16 7.35
N ALA A 66 11.54 33.66 7.48
CA ALA A 66 10.53 34.27 8.34
C ALA A 66 10.98 34.30 9.81
N LEU A 67 11.54 33.20 10.33
CA LEU A 67 12.06 33.13 11.70
C LEU A 67 13.22 34.12 11.91
N GLN A 68 14.12 34.25 10.93
CA GLN A 68 15.16 35.28 10.94
C GLN A 68 14.57 36.70 10.96
N THR A 69 13.60 36.99 10.09
CA THR A 69 12.92 38.30 10.06
C THR A 69 12.28 38.62 11.41
N PHE A 70 11.60 37.65 12.03
CA PHE A 70 11.03 37.83 13.37
C PHE A 70 12.10 38.07 14.44
N ALA A 71 13.20 37.32 14.41
CA ALA A 71 14.30 37.49 15.35
C ALA A 71 14.95 38.87 15.24
N TRP A 72 15.18 39.34 14.00
CA TRP A 72 15.70 40.68 13.74
C TRP A 72 14.72 41.79 14.14
N LEU A 73 13.42 41.60 13.87
CA LEU A 73 12.38 42.55 14.31
C LEU A 73 12.37 42.69 15.84
N LEU A 74 12.42 41.57 16.56
CA LEU A 74 12.52 41.58 18.02
C LEU A 74 13.84 42.19 18.50
N ALA A 75 14.95 41.88 17.83
CA ALA A 75 16.25 42.46 18.14
C ALA A 75 16.24 43.99 18.06
N ASP A 76 15.58 44.55 17.04
CA ASP A 76 15.41 46.00 16.85
C ASP A 76 14.52 46.61 17.94
N ILE A 77 13.39 45.97 18.26
CA ILE A 77 12.48 46.41 19.33
C ILE A 77 13.16 46.46 20.71
N PHE A 78 14.03 45.49 20.99
CA PHE A 78 14.72 45.36 22.27
C PHE A 78 16.14 45.96 22.28
N ASP A 79 16.59 46.55 21.16
CA ASP A 79 17.95 47.05 20.92
C ASP A 79 19.05 46.05 21.33
N ASN A 80 18.77 44.75 21.13
CA ASN A 80 19.66 43.67 21.52
C ASN A 80 19.42 42.39 20.70
N VAL A 81 20.40 42.06 19.86
CA VAL A 81 20.35 40.88 18.99
C VAL A 81 20.19 39.57 19.75
N TRP A 82 20.82 39.43 20.92
CA TRP A 82 20.74 38.20 21.70
C TRP A 82 19.35 37.98 22.29
N ILE A 83 18.66 39.05 22.68
CA ILE A 83 17.30 38.97 23.21
C ILE A 83 16.33 38.55 22.10
N GLY A 84 16.41 39.20 20.92
CA GLY A 84 15.53 38.87 19.80
C GLY A 84 15.63 37.43 19.35
N PHE A 85 16.86 36.95 19.11
CA PHE A 85 17.12 35.56 18.75
C PHE A 85 16.81 34.58 19.89
N GLY A 86 17.06 34.97 21.14
CA GLY A 86 16.74 34.17 22.32
C GLY A 86 15.24 33.90 22.45
N ILE A 87 14.40 34.91 22.25
CA ILE A 87 12.93 34.77 22.30
C ILE A 87 12.43 33.81 21.24
N VAL A 88 12.87 33.97 19.98
CA VAL A 88 12.47 33.08 18.88
C VAL A 88 12.93 31.64 19.13
N THR A 89 14.13 31.47 19.68
CA THR A 89 14.66 30.13 20.05
C THR A 89 13.80 29.47 21.11
N LEU A 90 13.45 30.20 22.19
CA LEU A 90 12.58 29.68 23.25
C LEU A 90 11.18 29.32 22.73
N LEU A 91 10.62 30.13 21.84
CA LEU A 91 9.35 29.86 21.20
C LEU A 91 9.39 28.56 20.39
N LEU A 92 10.45 28.33 19.60
CA LEU A 92 10.63 27.10 18.83
C LEU A 92 10.80 25.87 19.73
N ILE A 93 11.55 25.98 20.83
CA ILE A 93 11.68 24.90 21.82
C ILE A 93 10.31 24.57 22.44
N ALA A 94 9.54 25.59 22.85
CA ALA A 94 8.22 25.38 23.42
C ALA A 94 7.27 24.68 22.43
N MET A 95 7.22 25.16 21.18
CA MET A 95 6.44 24.51 20.12
C MET A 95 6.93 23.08 19.85
N GLY A 96 8.25 22.85 19.85
CA GLY A 96 8.86 21.53 19.66
C GLY A 96 8.49 20.55 20.77
N VAL A 97 8.48 21.00 22.02
CA VAL A 97 8.02 20.18 23.16
C VAL A 97 6.55 19.84 23.01
N VAL A 98 5.68 20.81 22.71
CA VAL A 98 4.24 20.57 22.51
C VAL A 98 4.01 19.59 21.36
N ALA A 99 4.64 19.81 20.20
CA ALA A 99 4.54 18.93 19.05
C ALA A 99 5.05 17.51 19.37
N GLY A 100 6.17 17.40 20.09
CA GLY A 100 6.73 16.12 20.52
C GLY A 100 5.81 15.36 21.49
N LEU A 101 5.16 16.06 22.41
CA LEU A 101 4.18 15.47 23.32
C LEU A 101 2.92 15.00 22.57
N LEU A 102 2.43 15.77 21.60
CA LEU A 102 1.30 15.39 20.74
C LEU A 102 1.66 14.17 19.88
N ALA A 103 2.85 14.18 19.26
CA ALA A 103 3.35 13.05 18.49
C ALA A 103 3.44 11.79 19.36
N LYS A 104 4.02 11.89 20.57
CA LYS A 104 4.09 10.78 21.53
C LYS A 104 2.69 10.24 21.85
N LYS A 105 1.72 11.11 22.10
CA LYS A 105 0.33 10.72 22.38
C LYS A 105 -0.27 9.93 21.21
N TRP A 106 -0.15 10.44 19.98
CA TRP A 106 -0.73 9.78 18.81
C TRP A 106 0.00 8.49 18.43
N LEU A 107 1.32 8.44 18.57
CA LEU A 107 2.11 7.24 18.34
C LEU A 107 1.88 6.18 19.43
N SER A 108 1.55 6.59 20.66
CA SER A 108 1.28 5.66 21.77
C SER A 108 -0.03 4.90 21.65
N SER A 109 -0.96 5.34 20.80
CA SER A 109 -2.24 4.66 20.59
C SER A 109 -2.14 3.42 19.69
N GLY A 110 -0.97 3.16 19.09
CA GLY A 110 -0.75 2.04 18.17
C GLY A 110 -1.59 2.16 16.88
N PRO A 111 -1.26 1.41 15.82
CA PRO A 111 -2.23 1.17 14.75
C PRO A 111 -3.48 0.55 15.38
N PRO A 112 -4.72 0.97 15.00
CA PRO A 112 -5.91 0.25 15.43
C PRO A 112 -5.70 -1.22 15.07
N THR A 113 -5.75 -2.11 16.06
CA THR A 113 -5.69 -3.54 15.77
C THR A 113 -6.81 -3.83 14.79
N PRO A 114 -6.54 -4.46 13.63
CA PRO A 114 -7.57 -4.76 12.66
C PRO A 114 -8.39 -5.93 13.21
N ASP A 115 -9.23 -5.65 14.21
CA ASP A 115 -9.95 -6.63 15.02
C ASP A 115 -10.84 -7.50 14.13
N LEU A 116 -11.41 -6.92 13.07
CA LEU A 116 -12.18 -7.62 12.04
C LEU A 116 -11.31 -8.59 11.23
N ALA A 117 -10.15 -8.15 10.74
CA ALA A 117 -9.25 -9.02 9.96
C ALA A 117 -8.67 -10.15 10.82
N ILE A 118 -8.36 -9.86 12.09
CA ILE A 118 -7.92 -10.87 13.06
C ILE A 118 -9.06 -11.85 13.37
N GLY A 119 -10.30 -11.36 13.48
CA GLY A 119 -11.49 -12.19 13.68
C GLY A 119 -11.74 -13.15 12.53
N GLU A 120 -11.71 -12.66 11.29
CA GLU A 120 -11.87 -13.47 10.08
C GLU A 120 -10.74 -14.50 9.92
N ALA A 121 -9.50 -14.11 10.21
CA ALA A 121 -8.37 -15.03 10.20
C ALA A 121 -8.52 -16.15 11.25
N LYS A 122 -9.02 -15.83 12.45
CA LYS A 122 -9.32 -16.83 13.49
C LYS A 122 -10.45 -17.76 13.07
N ALA A 123 -11.55 -17.24 12.53
CA ALA A 123 -12.67 -18.04 12.05
C ALA A 123 -12.24 -19.01 10.92
N THR A 124 -11.37 -18.55 10.02
CA THR A 124 -10.79 -19.38 8.95
C THR A 124 -9.89 -20.49 9.52
N ARG A 125 -9.10 -20.19 10.56
CA ARG A 125 -8.27 -21.20 11.23
C ARG A 125 -9.13 -22.26 11.93
N ASP A 126 -10.20 -21.85 12.59
CA ASP A 126 -11.10 -22.74 13.33
C ASP A 126 -11.88 -23.66 12.37
N SER A 127 -12.35 -23.14 11.23
CA SER A 127 -13.00 -23.96 10.20
C SER A 127 -12.06 -25.02 9.61
N LEU A 128 -10.80 -24.68 9.35
CA LEU A 128 -9.78 -25.63 8.89
C LEU A 128 -9.42 -26.68 9.95
N GLN A 129 -9.38 -26.31 11.23
CA GLN A 129 -9.18 -27.28 12.32
C GLN A 129 -10.35 -28.26 12.44
N SER A 130 -11.60 -27.77 12.30
CA SER A 130 -12.79 -28.64 12.33
C SER A 130 -12.78 -29.67 11.20
N GLN A 131 -12.46 -29.26 9.97
CA GLN A 131 -12.34 -30.18 8.83
C GLN A 131 -11.24 -31.21 9.04
N LYS A 132 -10.10 -30.82 9.63
CA LYS A 132 -9.01 -31.76 9.90
C LYS A 132 -9.44 -32.83 10.91
N VAL A 133 -10.14 -32.45 11.98
CA VAL A 133 -10.64 -33.38 13.00
C VAL A 133 -11.67 -34.34 12.40
N GLU A 134 -12.60 -33.84 11.58
CA GLU A 134 -13.61 -34.67 10.91
C GLU A 134 -12.98 -35.68 9.96
N ARG A 135 -12.02 -35.23 9.14
CA ARG A 135 -11.22 -36.11 8.26
C ARG A 135 -10.47 -37.19 9.04
N ASP A 136 -9.87 -36.85 10.18
CA ASP A 136 -9.14 -37.81 11.02
C ASP A 136 -10.08 -38.79 11.74
N GLN A 137 -11.35 -38.40 12.00
CA GLN A 137 -12.38 -39.32 12.50
C GLN A 137 -12.87 -40.28 11.41
N LEU A 138 -13.12 -39.76 10.19
CA LEU A 138 -13.51 -40.58 9.04
C LEU A 138 -12.43 -41.60 8.67
N GLY A 139 -11.14 -41.22 8.73
CA GLY A 139 -10.03 -42.15 8.54
C GLY A 139 -10.09 -43.32 9.52
N ARG A 140 -10.27 -43.05 10.82
CA ARG A 140 -10.37 -44.08 11.86
C ARG A 140 -11.61 -44.96 11.73
N SER A 141 -12.74 -44.42 11.28
CA SER A 141 -13.96 -45.22 11.06
C SER A 141 -13.81 -46.15 9.85
N LEU A 142 -13.15 -45.68 8.78
CA LEU A 142 -12.85 -46.50 7.60
C LEU A 142 -11.88 -47.64 7.92
N GLU A 143 -10.87 -47.40 8.76
CA GLU A 143 -9.96 -48.44 9.25
C GLU A 143 -10.71 -49.50 10.06
N ARG A 144 -11.56 -49.09 11.01
CA ARG A 144 -12.38 -50.02 11.80
C ARG A 144 -13.37 -50.84 10.96
N SER A 145 -13.92 -50.26 9.90
CA SER A 145 -14.81 -50.97 8.97
C SER A 145 -14.07 -52.02 8.14
N LYS A 146 -12.79 -51.81 7.83
CA LYS A 146 -11.95 -52.79 7.12
C LYS A 146 -11.49 -53.94 8.00
N GLU A 147 -11.36 -53.73 9.31
CA GLU A 147 -11.03 -54.81 10.26
C GLU A 147 -12.22 -55.73 10.57
N THR A 148 -13.45 -55.30 10.28
CA THR A 148 -14.69 -56.00 10.63
C THR A 148 -15.42 -56.65 9.45
N SER A 149 -14.91 -56.51 8.21
CA SER A 149 -15.38 -57.19 7.00
C SER A 149 -14.35 -58.20 6.52
#